data_AF-A0AAE2EFA4-F1
#
_entry.id   AF-A0AAE2EFA4-F1
#
_cell.length_a   1.000
_cell.length_b   1.000
_cell.length_c   1.000
_cell.angle_alpha   90.00
_cell.angle_beta   90.00
_cell.angle_gamma   90.00
#
_symmetry.space_group_name_H-M   'P 1'
#
loop_
_entity.id
_entity.type
_entity.pdbx_description
1 polymer ?
#
loop_
_entity_poly.entity_id
_entity_poly.type
_entity_poly.pdbx_seq_one_letter_code
_entity_poly.pdbx_strand_id
1 'polypeptide(L)'
;MMHSFTDLSESRLVNAYASQVVNAIRDDASAPGLYDDIYTTLQQLPPSRMVTLGNPGLKASASWWGAFFGLSLSADDIDELKEIAL
;
A
#
# COMPACT_ATOMS: atom_id res chain seq x y z
N MET A 1 9.93 -2.24 -32.78
CA MET A 1 8.69 -2.59 -32.08
C MET A 1 8.76 -1.94 -30.71
N MET A 2 7.94 -0.91 -30.42
CA MET A 2 7.87 -0.34 -29.07
C MET A 2 7.29 -1.43 -28.16
N HIS A 3 8.04 -1.87 -27.16
CA HIS A 3 7.48 -2.72 -26.12
C HIS A 3 6.36 -1.91 -25.45
N SER A 4 5.12 -2.34 -25.66
CA SER A 4 4.00 -1.79 -24.91
C SER A 4 4.25 -2.14 -23.45
N PHE A 5 4.44 -1.12 -22.60
CA PHE A 5 4.58 -1.33 -21.17
C PHE A 5 3.30 -2.00 -20.68
N THR A 6 3.39 -3.26 -20.29
CA THR A 6 2.27 -3.98 -19.71
C THR A 6 2.13 -3.48 -18.28
N ASP A 7 1.02 -2.82 -17.98
CA ASP A 7 0.67 -2.52 -16.61
C ASP A 7 0.39 -3.83 -15.85
N LEU A 8 1.07 -4.00 -14.72
CA LEU A 8 0.96 -5.17 -13.85
C LEU A 8 0.29 -4.83 -12.52
N SER A 9 -0.36 -3.67 -12.41
CA SER A 9 -1.13 -3.24 -11.23
C SER A 9 -2.18 -4.27 -10.78
N GLU A 10 -2.82 -4.94 -11.74
CA GLU A 10 -3.82 -6.00 -11.51
C GLU A 10 -3.21 -7.42 -11.51
N SER A 11 -1.88 -7.54 -11.55
CA SER A 11 -1.22 -8.84 -11.56
C SER A 11 -1.35 -9.53 -10.20
N ARG A 12 -1.98 -10.70 -10.19
CA ARG A 12 -2.09 -11.57 -9.01
C ARG A 12 -0.73 -11.85 -8.37
N LEU A 13 0.33 -12.00 -9.17
CA LEU A 13 1.67 -12.29 -8.67
C LEU A 13 2.29 -11.08 -7.95
N VAL A 14 2.10 -9.87 -8.49
CA VAL A 14 2.60 -8.63 -7.89
C VAL A 14 1.85 -8.33 -6.59
N ASN A 15 0.54 -8.51 -6.59
CA ASN A 15 -0.29 -8.31 -5.41
C ASN A 15 0.05 -9.34 -4.31
N ALA A 16 0.25 -10.62 -4.69
CA ALA A 16 0.69 -11.64 -3.74
C ALA A 16 2.06 -11.32 -3.11
N TYR A 17 3.01 -10.83 -3.90
CA TYR A 17 4.31 -10.40 -3.40
C TYR A 17 4.16 -9.25 -2.38
N ALA A 18 3.37 -8.22 -2.69
CA ALA A 18 3.15 -7.11 -1.76
C ALA A 18 2.48 -7.57 -0.46
N SER A 19 1.46 -8.42 -0.51
CA SER A 19 0.86 -9.00 0.70
C SER A 19 1.88 -9.76 1.56
N GLN A 20 2.78 -10.54 0.95
CA GLN A 20 3.84 -11.24 1.67
C GLN A 20 4.81 -10.29 2.36
N VAL A 21 5.23 -9.21 1.68
CA VAL A 21 6.11 -8.18 2.27
C VAL A 21 5.44 -7.51 3.46
N VAL A 22 4.17 -7.10 3.33
CA VAL A 22 3.44 -6.43 4.42
C VAL A 22 3.24 -7.35 5.62
N ASN A 23 2.90 -8.62 5.39
CA ASN A 23 2.77 -9.61 6.47
C ASN A 23 4.12 -9.86 7.15
N ALA A 24 5.21 -10.00 6.38
CA ALA A 24 6.54 -10.18 6.93
C ALA A 24 6.95 -9.00 7.81
N ILE A 25 6.63 -7.76 7.42
CA ILE A 25 6.88 -6.56 8.25
C ILE A 25 6.04 -6.59 9.52
N ARG A 26 4.76 -6.98 9.42
CA ARG A 26 3.84 -7.06 10.57
C ARG A 26 4.30 -8.08 11.61
N ASP A 27 4.80 -9.22 11.14
CA ASP A 27 5.18 -10.35 11.99
C ASP A 27 6.67 -10.33 12.40
N ASP A 28 7.43 -9.32 11.99
CA ASP A 28 8.86 -9.19 12.30
C ASP A 28 9.11 -8.78 13.76
N ALA A 29 9.38 -9.77 14.60
CA ALA A 29 9.72 -9.57 16.01
C ALA A 29 11.03 -8.79 16.23
N SER A 30 11.91 -8.68 15.23
CA SER A 30 13.17 -7.92 15.33
C SER A 30 12.99 -6.42 15.11
N ALA A 31 11.86 -5.99 14.55
CA ALA A 31 11.51 -4.60 14.27
C ALA A 31 10.10 -4.23 14.79
N PRO A 32 9.85 -4.34 16.11
CA PRO A 32 8.54 -4.04 16.67
C PRO A 32 8.15 -2.58 16.39
N GLY A 33 6.90 -2.37 15.97
CA GLY A 33 6.36 -1.05 15.63
C GLY A 33 6.62 -0.60 14.19
N LEU A 34 7.48 -1.28 13.42
CA LEU A 34 7.77 -0.91 12.03
C LEU A 34 6.52 -0.89 11.14
N TYR A 35 5.60 -1.83 11.35
CA TYR A 35 4.32 -1.84 10.64
C TYR A 35 3.53 -0.55 10.87
N ASP A 36 3.38 -0.13 12.13
CA ASP A 36 2.62 1.06 12.52
C ASP A 36 3.31 2.35 12.06
N ASP A 37 4.64 2.39 12.09
CA ASP A 37 5.45 3.51 11.58
C ASP A 37 5.24 3.69 10.07
N ILE A 38 5.27 2.59 9.30
CA ILE A 38 5.02 2.63 7.86
C ILE A 38 3.56 3.02 7.58
N TYR A 39 2.60 2.44 8.31
CA TYR A 39 1.19 2.79 8.21
C TYR A 39 0.96 4.29 8.42
N THR A 40 1.50 4.84 9.51
CA THR A 40 1.43 6.28 9.83
C THR A 40 2.11 7.14 8.78
N THR A 41 3.26 6.70 8.28
CA THR A 41 3.97 7.39 7.20
C THR A 41 3.13 7.45 5.93
N LEU A 42 2.52 6.33 5.52
CA LEU A 42 1.69 6.25 4.33
C LEU A 42 0.46 7.17 4.41
N GLN A 43 -0.11 7.37 5.60
CA GLN A 43 -1.20 8.34 5.82
C GLN A 43 -0.78 9.79 5.56
N GLN A 44 0.49 10.12 5.78
CA GLN A 44 1.01 11.49 5.64
C GLN A 44 1.58 11.78 4.25
N LEU A 45 1.83 10.76 3.45
CA LEU A 45 2.37 10.91 2.10
C LEU A 45 1.28 11.26 1.09
N PRO A 46 1.58 12.12 0.08
CA PRO A 46 0.69 12.28 -1.06
C PRO A 46 0.42 10.93 -1.73
N PRO A 47 -0.81 10.63 -2.18
CA PRO A 47 -1.17 9.33 -2.80
C PRO A 47 -0.25 8.92 -3.95
N SER A 48 0.25 9.88 -4.73
CA SER A 48 1.14 9.68 -5.88
C SER A 48 2.63 9.53 -5.52
N ARG A 49 3.01 9.72 -4.25
CA ARG A 49 4.40 9.56 -3.81
C ARG A 49 4.84 8.11 -4.02
N MET A 50 5.96 7.91 -4.71
CA MET A 50 6.52 6.58 -4.89
C MET A 50 7.26 6.12 -3.63
N VAL A 51 6.91 4.94 -3.12
CA VAL A 51 7.48 4.27 -1.94
C VAL A 51 8.05 2.92 -2.36
N THR A 52 9.20 2.56 -1.80
CA THR A 52 9.86 1.27 -2.06
C THR A 52 9.87 0.43 -0.78
N LEU A 53 9.33 -0.78 -0.82
CA LEU A 53 9.35 -1.73 0.30
C LEU A 53 9.89 -3.09 -0.14
N GLY A 54 10.50 -3.84 0.79
CA GLY A 54 11.04 -5.18 0.57
C GLY A 54 12.50 -5.23 0.11
N ASN A 55 13.04 -6.46 0.00
CA ASN A 55 14.37 -6.75 -0.53
C ASN A 55 14.34 -8.10 -1.29
N PRO A 56 14.30 -8.13 -2.64
CA PRO A 56 14.41 -6.98 -3.55
C PRO A 56 13.23 -5.99 -3.43
N GLY A 57 13.49 -4.70 -3.59
CA GLY A 57 12.48 -3.66 -3.38
C GLY A 57 11.46 -3.56 -4.51
N LEU A 58 10.17 -3.47 -4.17
CA LEU A 58 9.10 -3.09 -5.09
C LEU A 58 8.78 -1.60 -4.91
N LYS A 59 8.83 -0.83 -6.00
CA LYS A 59 8.51 0.60 -6.00
C LYS A 59 7.12 0.83 -6.57
N ALA A 60 6.21 1.36 -5.74
CA ALA A 60 4.81 1.64 -6.10
C ALA A 60 4.33 2.94 -5.44
N SER A 61 3.14 3.44 -5.80
CA SER A 61 2.59 4.65 -5.17
C SER A 61 2.19 4.40 -3.72
N ALA A 62 2.16 5.47 -2.91
CA ALA A 62 1.70 5.41 -1.52
C ALA A 62 0.25 4.93 -1.42
N SER A 63 -0.61 5.32 -2.37
CA SER A 63 -1.99 4.82 -2.45
C SER A 63 -2.07 3.31 -2.67
N TRP A 64 -1.21 2.77 -3.54
CA TRP A 64 -1.19 1.34 -3.84
C TRP A 64 -0.71 0.55 -2.64
N TRP A 65 0.38 0.97 -1.99
CA TRP A 65 0.81 0.38 -0.72
C TRP A 65 -0.26 0.51 0.36
N GLY A 66 -0.91 1.67 0.44
CA GLY A 66 -2.01 1.91 1.38
C GLY A 66 -3.10 0.86 1.33
N ALA A 67 -3.47 0.37 0.14
CA ALA A 67 -4.45 -0.71 0.00
C ALA A 67 -4.04 -2.00 0.73
N PHE A 68 -2.75 -2.35 0.75
CA PHE A 68 -2.24 -3.52 1.48
C PHE A 68 -2.11 -3.28 2.99
N PHE A 69 -1.92 -2.03 3.40
CA PHE A 69 -1.88 -1.61 4.80
C PHE A 69 -3.27 -1.33 5.39
N GLY A 70 -4.35 -1.48 4.61
CA GLY A 70 -5.73 -1.23 5.04
C GLY A 70 -6.14 0.25 5.02
N LEU A 71 -5.36 1.10 4.35
CA LEU A 71 -5.64 2.53 4.14
C LEU A 71 -6.56 2.81 2.94
N SER A 72 -7.05 1.77 2.26
CA SER A 72 -8.09 1.97 1.25
C SER A 72 -9.34 2.45 1.95
N LEU A 73 -9.88 3.59 1.51
CA LEU A 73 -11.25 4.00 1.86
C LEU A 73 -12.17 2.82 1.55
N SER A 74 -12.71 2.20 2.60
CA SER A 74 -13.82 1.27 2.42
C SER A 74 -15.03 2.05 1.88
N ALA A 75 -15.97 1.37 1.23
CA ALA A 75 -17.21 2.01 0.81
C ALA A 75 -17.94 2.66 1.99
N ASP A 76 -17.80 2.07 3.18
CA ASP A 76 -18.35 2.56 4.44
C ASP A 76 -17.65 3.86 4.90
N ASP A 77 -16.32 3.95 4.79
CA ASP A 77 -15.57 5.19 5.11
C ASP A 77 -15.96 6.35 4.18
N ILE A 78 -16.31 6.05 2.92
CA ILE A 78 -16.78 7.03 1.95
C ILE A 78 -18.20 7.52 2.30
N ASP A 79 -19.06 6.62 2.78
CA ASP A 79 -20.41 6.97 3.17
C ASP A 79 -20.43 7.76 4.50
N GLU A 80 -19.59 7.43 5.48
CA GLU A 80 -19.39 8.27 6.68
C GLU A 80 -18.88 9.68 6.32
N LEU A 81 -17.95 9.81 5.36
CA LEU A 81 -17.46 11.12 4.91
C LEU A 81 -18.54 11.96 4.18
N LYS A 82 -19.52 11.32 3.53
CA LYS A 82 -20.66 12.03 2.92
C LYS A 82 -21.64 12.54 3.97
N GLU A 83 -21.81 11.82 5.08
CA GLU A 83 -22.68 12.26 6.18
C GLU A 83 -22.08 13.43 6.97
N ILE A 84 -20.75 13.53 7.09
CA ILE A 84 -20.08 14.68 7.74
C ILE A 84 -20.17 15.97 6.90
N ALA A 85 -20.39 15.85 5.59
CA ALA A 85 -20.53 16.98 4.66
C ALA A 85 -21.98 17.52 4.55
N LEU A 86 -22.93 16.96 5.32
CA LEU A 86 -24.34 17.37 5.42
C LEU A 86 -24.59 18.15 6.72
#